data_AF-A0A957W0K4-F1
#
_entry.id   AF-A0A957W0K4-F1
#
_cell.length_a   1.000
_cell.length_b   1.000
_cell.length_c   1.000
_cell.angle_alpha   90.00
_cell.angle_beta   90.00
_cell.angle_gamma   90.00
#
_symmetry.space_group_name_H-M   'P 1'
#
loop_
_entity.id
_entity.type
_entity.pdbx_description
1 polymer ?
#
loop_
_entity_poly.entity_id
_entity_poly.type
_entity_poly.pdbx_seq_one_letter_code
_entity_poly.pdbx_strand_id
1 'polypeptide(L)'
;MNTNDVDSIATSGGMRQVRGRRLKFDATDPNQGIFFINGTETRVTVVGKNTASELMFLIPNLEPGQYALEVRSLFGQEQRSGRLDTLLTV
;
A
#
# COMPACT_ATOMS: atom_id res chain seq x y z
N MET A 1 15.13 14.54 16.31
CA MET A 1 14.65 14.27 14.93
C MET A 1 14.02 12.88 14.97
N ASN A 2 12.70 12.78 14.98
CA ASN A 2 11.99 11.49 15.11
C ASN A 2 11.56 11.01 13.73
N THR A 3 12.52 10.55 12.92
CA THR A 3 12.19 9.86 11.68
C THR A 3 11.78 8.45 12.08
N ASN A 4 10.47 8.21 12.19
CA ASN A 4 9.93 6.87 12.06
C ASN A 4 10.09 6.49 10.59
N ASP A 5 11.34 6.23 10.21
CA ASP A 5 11.73 5.76 8.88
C ASP A 5 11.07 4.41 8.70
N VAL A 6 9.87 4.44 8.13
CA VAL A 6 9.28 3.28 7.48
C VAL A 6 10.11 3.10 6.22
N ASP A 7 11.22 2.36 6.34
CA ASP A 7 12.15 1.95 5.26
C ASP A 7 11.54 2.27 3.91
N SER A 8 11.91 3.41 3.31
CA SER A 8 11.21 3.95 2.14
C SER A 8 11.59 3.23 0.84
N ILE A 9 12.27 2.07 0.95
CA ILE A 9 12.80 1.28 -0.16
C ILE A 9 11.90 0.06 -0.35
N ALA A 10 11.05 0.10 -1.37
CA ALA A 10 10.20 -1.01 -1.75
C ALA A 10 10.85 -1.75 -2.92
N THR A 11 10.84 -3.08 -2.90
CA THR A 11 11.44 -3.93 -3.95
C THR A 11 10.34 -4.60 -4.76
N SER A 12 10.44 -4.54 -6.09
CA SER A 12 9.51 -5.21 -7.00
C SER A 12 9.45 -6.71 -6.71
N GLY A 13 8.26 -7.29 -6.59
CA GLY A 13 8.08 -8.69 -6.18
C GLY A 13 8.34 -8.97 -4.70
N GLY A 14 8.78 -7.98 -3.93
CA GLY A 14 8.98 -8.08 -2.49
C GLY A 14 7.66 -8.05 -1.72
N MET A 15 7.61 -8.76 -0.60
CA MET A 15 6.53 -8.62 0.37
C MET A 15 6.72 -7.34 1.18
N ARG A 16 5.69 -6.49 1.18
CA ARG A 16 5.60 -5.30 2.03
C ARG A 16 4.62 -5.51 3.15
N GLN A 17 5.00 -4.99 4.31
CA GLN A 17 4.13 -4.90 5.46
C GLN A 17 3.92 -3.43 5.82
N VAL A 18 2.66 -3.03 5.92
CA VAL A 18 2.24 -1.72 6.43
C VAL A 18 1.55 -1.94 7.77
N ARG A 19 2.06 -1.28 8.80
CA ARG A 19 1.47 -1.28 10.14
C ARG A 19 0.77 0.04 10.37
N GLY A 20 -0.41 -0.01 10.96
CA GLY A 20 -1.20 1.18 11.21
C GLY A 20 -2.44 0.85 12.03
N ARG A 21 -3.48 1.65 11.86
CA ARG A 21 -4.74 1.49 12.59
C ARG A 21 -5.89 1.71 11.63
N ARG A 22 -6.87 0.80 11.63
CA ARG A 22 -8.02 0.77 10.71
C ARG A 22 -7.63 0.64 9.23
N LEU A 23 -6.62 -0.17 8.95
CA LEU A 23 -6.16 -0.44 7.58
C LEU A 23 -6.98 -1.51 6.83
N LYS A 24 -7.92 -2.17 7.52
CA LYS A 24 -8.70 -3.25 6.93
C LYS A 24 -9.54 -2.69 5.77
N PHE A 25 -9.34 -3.23 4.58
CA PHE A 25 -10.11 -2.87 3.39
C PHE A 25 -10.84 -4.10 2.85
N ASP A 26 -11.83 -3.90 1.98
CA ASP A 26 -12.47 -5.01 1.28
C ASP A 26 -11.79 -5.24 -0.08
N ALA A 27 -11.19 -6.41 -0.29
CA ALA A 27 -10.50 -6.72 -1.54
C ALA A 27 -11.46 -6.97 -2.71
N THR A 28 -12.74 -7.27 -2.41
CA THR A 28 -13.78 -7.48 -3.43
C THR A 28 -14.30 -6.15 -3.99
N ASP A 29 -14.17 -5.06 -3.22
CA ASP A 29 -14.58 -3.73 -3.65
C ASP A 29 -13.49 -3.09 -4.55
N PRO A 30 -13.83 -2.63 -5.76
CA PRO A 30 -12.85 -2.05 -6.68
C PRO A 30 -12.33 -0.67 -6.23
N ASN A 31 -13.06 0.03 -5.35
CA ASN A 31 -12.64 1.32 -4.80
C ASN A 31 -11.68 1.17 -3.62
N GLN A 32 -11.56 -0.05 -3.09
CA GLN A 32 -10.73 -0.38 -1.95
C GLN A 32 -9.52 -1.23 -2.36
N GLY A 33 -8.44 -1.09 -1.61
CA GLY A 33 -7.21 -1.82 -1.84
C GLY A 33 -5.99 -0.94 -1.79
N ILE A 34 -4.91 -1.47 -2.34
CA ILE A 34 -3.61 -0.84 -2.32
C ILE A 34 -3.23 -0.50 -3.76
N PHE A 35 -2.86 0.74 -3.98
CA PHE A 35 -2.57 1.31 -5.30
C PHE A 35 -1.19 1.94 -5.27
N PHE A 36 -0.39 1.67 -6.29
CA PHE A 36 0.91 2.30 -6.51
C PHE A 36 0.75 3.32 -7.63
N ILE A 37 1.07 4.58 -7.36
CA ILE A 37 0.86 5.70 -8.29
C ILE A 37 2.21 6.35 -8.62
N ASN A 38 2.66 6.24 -9.86
CA ASN A 38 3.84 6.94 -10.40
C ASN A 38 3.50 7.50 -11.78
N GLY A 39 2.45 8.32 -11.84
CA GLY A 39 1.78 8.71 -13.09
C GLY A 39 0.80 7.66 -13.63
N THR A 40 1.08 6.38 -13.43
CA THR A 40 0.16 5.25 -13.69
C THR A 40 -0.30 4.63 -12.37
N GLU A 41 -1.61 4.41 -12.22
CA GLU A 41 -2.19 3.72 -11.05
C GLU A 41 -2.13 2.21 -11.25
N THR A 42 -1.36 1.51 -10.41
CA THR A 42 -1.23 0.05 -10.42
C THR A 42 -1.81 -0.53 -9.14
N ARG A 43 -2.88 -1.30 -9.24
CA ARG A 43 -3.51 -1.97 -8.10
C ARG A 43 -2.74 -3.23 -7.72
N VAL A 44 -2.54 -3.43 -6.43
CA VAL A 44 -1.99 -4.68 -5.90
C VAL A 44 -3.06 -5.77 -5.94
N THR A 45 -2.73 -6.87 -6.60
CA THR A 45 -3.60 -8.05 -6.71
C THR A 45 -3.32 -9.10 -5.65
N VAL A 46 -2.09 -9.15 -5.12
CA VAL A 46 -1.63 -10.16 -4.17
C VAL A 46 -1.56 -9.56 -2.77
N VAL A 47 -2.53 -9.92 -1.94
CA VAL A 47 -2.61 -9.49 -0.53
C VAL A 47 -2.48 -10.72 0.35
N GLY A 48 -1.38 -10.79 1.11
CA GLY A 48 -1.13 -11.92 2.00
C GLY A 48 -1.88 -11.80 3.33
N LYS A 49 -1.94 -10.59 3.90
CA LYS A 49 -2.60 -10.32 5.18
C LYS A 49 -3.36 -9.01 5.10
N ASN A 50 -4.65 -9.03 5.43
CA ASN A 50 -5.47 -7.81 5.45
C ASN A 50 -6.18 -7.69 6.80
N THR A 51 -5.55 -6.96 7.72
CA THR A 51 -6.10 -6.74 9.06
C THR A 51 -6.14 -5.25 9.39
N ALA A 52 -6.94 -4.89 10.40
CA ALA A 52 -7.09 -3.49 10.79
C ALA A 52 -5.79 -2.86 11.34
N SER A 53 -4.85 -3.68 11.82
CA SER A 53 -3.58 -3.20 12.38
C SER A 53 -2.39 -3.42 11.44
N GLU A 54 -2.49 -4.40 10.53
CA GLU A 54 -1.40 -4.80 9.65
C GLU A 54 -1.93 -5.22 8.28
N LEU A 55 -1.35 -4.67 7.22
CA LEU A 55 -1.52 -5.10 5.85
C LEU A 55 -0.21 -5.71 5.36
N MET A 56 -0.24 -6.94 4.85
CA MET A 56 0.86 -7.53 4.10
C MET A 56 0.39 -7.79 2.67
N PHE A 57 1.17 -7.32 1.73
CA PHE A 57 0.88 -7.44 0.31
C PHE A 57 2.18 -7.57 -0.48
N LEU A 58 2.08 -8.15 -1.66
CA LEU A 58 3.23 -8.31 -2.54
C LEU A 58 3.25 -7.17 -3.55
N ILE A 59 4.38 -6.50 -3.64
CA ILE A 59 4.57 -5.42 -4.62
C ILE A 59 4.59 -6.07 -6.00
N PRO A 60 3.71 -5.68 -6.93
CA PRO A 60 3.75 -6.20 -8.30
C PRO A 60 5.07 -5.84 -8.97
N ASN A 61 5.38 -6.47 -10.10
CA ASN A 61 6.59 -6.15 -10.84
C ASN A 61 6.45 -4.75 -11.45
N LEU A 62 6.98 -3.76 -10.74
CA LEU A 62 6.97 -2.35 -11.09
C LEU A 62 8.39 -1.93 -11.49
N GLU A 63 8.48 -0.97 -12.39
CA GLU A 63 9.75 -0.37 -12.78
C GLU A 63 10.37 0.42 -11.61
N PRO A 64 11.71 0.59 -11.58
CA PRO A 64 12.34 1.43 -10.58
C PRO A 64 11.87 2.88 -10.72
N GLY A 65 11.49 3.50 -9.60
CA GLY A 65 10.98 4.87 -9.61
C GLY A 65 10.38 5.31 -8.28
N GLN A 66 9.92 6.55 -8.21
CA GLN A 66 9.15 7.04 -7.06
C GLN A 66 7.67 6.71 -7.23
N TYR A 67 7.11 5.94 -6.32
CA TYR A 67 5.69 5.59 -6.32
C TYR A 67 5.03 6.11 -5.05
N ALA A 68 3.88 6.76 -5.20
CA ALA A 68 2.98 7.00 -4.09
C ALA A 68 2.14 5.76 -3.84
N LEU A 69 2.33 5.13 -2.68
CA LEU A 69 1.46 4.08 -2.20
C LEU A 69 0.19 4.70 -1.64
N GLU A 70 -0.96 4.40 -2.22
CA GLU A 70 -2.26 4.81 -1.74
C GLU A 70 -3.05 3.58 -1.28
N VAL A 71 -3.35 3.54 0.01
CA VAL A 71 -4.19 2.50 0.62
C VAL A 71 -5.58 3.09 0.80
N ARG A 72 -6.55 2.59 0.03
CA ARG A 72 -7.97 2.97 0.12
C ARG A 72 -8.72 1.91 0.93
N SER A 73 -9.33 2.31 2.02
CA SER A 73 -10.14 1.45 2.90
C SER A 73 -11.46 2.13 3.21
N LEU A 74 -12.57 1.41 3.16
CA LEU A 74 -13.86 1.89 3.66
C LEU A 74 -14.06 1.37 5.07
N PHE A 75 -14.31 2.28 6.01
CA PHE A 75 -14.64 1.94 7.38
C PHE A 75 -16.06 2.42 7.68
N GLY A 76 -17.05 1.55 7.42
CA GLY A 76 -18.46 1.91 7.47
C GLY A 76 -18.87 2.75 6.25
N GLN A 77 -19.23 4.01 6.46
CA GLN A 77 -19.55 4.97 5.39
C GLN A 77 -18.42 5.97 5.10
N GLU A 78 -17.32 5.89 5.84
CA GLU A 78 -16.21 6.83 5.72
C GLU A 78 -15.08 6.17 4.91
N GLN A 79 -14.81 6.72 3.73
CA GLN A 79 -13.66 6.32 2.93
C GLN A 79 -12.40 6.95 3.54
N ARG A 80 -11.43 6.12 3.91
CA ARG A 80 -10.11 6.55 4.36
C ARG A 80 -9.04 6.13 3.39
N SER A 81 -8.27 7.11 2.96
CA SER A 81 -7.11 6.94 2.10
C SER A 81 -5.86 7.25 2.92
N GLY A 82 -4.92 6.31 2.99
CA GLY A 82 -3.57 6.55 3.50
C GLY A 82 -2.61 6.65 2.33
N ARG A 83 -1.95 7.79 2.16
CA ARG A 83 -0.91 7.96 1.15
C ARG A 83 0.47 7.91 1.80
N LEU A 84 1.38 7.18 1.17
CA LEU A 84 2.76 7.00 1.62
C LEU A 84 3.67 7.04 0.40
N ASP A 85 4.50 8.07 0.29
CA ASP A 85 5.47 8.16 -0.81
C ASP A 85 6.62 7.19 -0.55
N THR A 86 6.87 6.29 -1.50
CA THR A 86 7.88 5.23 -1.40
C THR A 86 8.75 5.21 -2.64
N LEU A 87 10.04 4.91 -2.47
CA LEU A 87 10.98 4.72 -3.56
C LEU A 87 11.05 3.23 -3.87
N LEU A 88 10.66 2.87 -5.09
CA LEU A 88 10.87 1.52 -5.59
C LEU A 88 12.27 1.41 -6.19
N THR A 89 13.08 0.50 -5.63
CA THR A 89 14.41 0.17 -6.15
C THR A 89 14.42 -1.31 -6.51
N VAL A 90 14.84 -1.65 -7.73
CA VAL A 90 14.93 -3.06 -8.18
C VAL A 90 16.17 -3.74 -7.63
#